data_AF-A0A386B1V2-F1
#
_entry.id   AF-A0A386B1V2-F1
#
_cell.length_a   1.000
_cell.length_b   1.000
_cell.length_c   1.000
_cell.angle_alpha   90.00
_cell.angle_beta   90.00
_cell.angle_gamma   90.00
#
_symmetry.space_group_name_H-M   'P 1'
#
loop_
_entity.id
_entity.type
_entity.pdbx_description
1 polymer ?
#
loop_
_entity_poly.entity_id
_entity_poly.type
_entity_poly.pdbx_seq_one_letter_code
_entity_poly.pdbx_strand_id
1 'polypeptide(L)'
;MSLIKGKSSFFISICCFYLGFLIGNLFGTFLNFLRNQVIWDGAILLIILLLFELLNFLIYNKKFLNKYFQKIFKNVQLGILLGFFIDAFKVGS
;
A
#
# COMPACT_ATOMS: atom_id res chain seq x y z
N MET A 1 5.31 32.42 3.83
CA MET A 1 6.05 31.42 3.02
C MET A 1 6.06 30.01 3.63
N SER A 2 6.07 29.83 4.95
CA SER A 2 6.01 28.50 5.62
C SER A 2 4.63 27.81 5.51
N LEU A 3 3.53 28.55 5.59
CA LEU A 3 2.16 28.01 5.50
C LEU A 3 1.83 27.42 4.11
N ILE A 4 2.37 28.01 3.04
CA ILE A 4 2.15 27.53 1.66
C ILE A 4 2.90 26.20 1.44
N LYS A 5 4.12 26.07 1.99
CA LYS A 5 4.87 24.81 2.01
C LYS A 5 4.15 23.71 2.79
N GLY A 6 3.54 24.04 3.93
CA GLY A 6 2.72 23.10 4.71
C GLY A 6 1.51 22.59 3.93
N LYS A 7 0.75 23.50 3.31
CA LYS A 7 -0.44 23.16 2.51
C LYS A 7 -0.09 22.28 1.30
N SER A 8 0.98 22.59 0.58
CA SER A 8 1.50 21.75 -0.52
C SER A 8 1.87 20.34 -0.06
N SER A 9 2.56 20.19 1.07
CA SER A 9 2.95 18.87 1.59
C SER A 9 1.75 18.01 2.02
N PHE A 10 0.66 18.64 2.46
CA PHE A 10 -0.59 17.97 2.80
C PHE A 10 -1.34 17.48 1.57
N PHE A 11 -1.43 18.31 0.51
CA PHE A 11 -2.00 17.89 -0.77
C PHE A 11 -1.25 16.70 -1.37
N ILE A 12 0.08 16.74 -1.37
CA ILE A 12 0.92 15.62 -1.83
C ILE A 12 0.63 14.35 -1.02
N SER A 13 0.47 14.49 0.31
CA SER A 13 0.15 13.36 1.18
C SER A 13 -1.20 12.72 0.84
N ILE A 14 -2.23 13.53 0.56
CA ILE A 14 -3.55 13.05 0.13
C ILE A 14 -3.47 12.38 -1.24
N CYS A 15 -2.78 12.98 -2.22
CA CYS A 15 -2.61 12.39 -3.53
C CYS A 15 -1.89 11.03 -3.46
N CYS A 16 -0.82 10.93 -2.66
CA CYS A 16 -0.12 9.66 -2.44
C CYS A 16 -1.01 8.60 -1.79
N PHE A 17 -1.86 9.01 -0.85
CA PHE A 17 -2.85 8.12 -0.24
C PHE A 17 -3.86 7.60 -1.29
N TYR A 18 -4.44 8.47 -2.11
CA TYR A 18 -5.36 8.06 -3.17
C TYR A 18 -4.71 7.19 -4.24
N LEU A 19 -3.45 7.45 -4.59
CA LEU A 19 -2.68 6.57 -5.48
C LEU A 19 -2.51 5.18 -4.88
N GLY A 20 -2.14 5.09 -3.60
CA GLY A 20 -2.07 3.81 -2.88
C GLY A 20 -3.41 3.09 -2.85
N PHE A 21 -4.49 3.82 -2.62
CA PHE A 21 -5.85 3.29 -2.63
C PHE A 21 -6.26 2.71 -4.00
N LEU A 22 -5.99 3.43 -5.09
CA LEU A 22 -6.25 2.95 -6.45
C LEU A 22 -5.47 1.67 -6.76
N ILE A 23 -4.18 1.62 -6.37
CA ILE A 23 -3.35 0.41 -6.53
C ILE A 23 -3.93 -0.76 -5.72
N GLY A 24 -4.33 -0.50 -4.48
CA GLY A 24 -4.93 -1.51 -3.61
C GLY A 24 -6.20 -2.11 -4.21
N ASN A 25 -7.06 -1.28 -4.80
CA ASN A 25 -8.31 -1.74 -5.42
C ASN A 25 -8.09 -2.47 -6.76
N LEU A 26 -7.02 -2.17 -7.48
CA LEU A 26 -6.59 -2.94 -8.67
C LEU A 26 -6.01 -4.31 -8.30
N PHE A 27 -5.56 -4.51 -7.06
CA PHE A 27 -4.94 -5.77 -6.66
C PHE A 27 -5.93 -6.93 -6.62
N GLY A 28 -7.21 -6.69 -6.34
CA GLY A 28 -8.23 -7.75 -6.34
C GLY A 28 -8.35 -8.50 -7.66
N THR A 29 -8.33 -7.77 -8.78
CA THR A 29 -8.37 -8.37 -10.12
C THR A 29 -7.06 -9.12 -10.43
N PHE A 30 -5.93 -8.60 -9.97
CA PHE A 30 -4.63 -9.27 -10.07
C PHE A 30 -4.54 -10.53 -9.21
N LEU A 31 -5.20 -10.55 -8.05
CA LEU A 31 -5.23 -11.70 -7.14
C LEU A 31 -5.99 -12.87 -7.74
N ASN A 32 -7.10 -12.61 -8.44
CA ASN A 32 -7.80 -13.64 -9.22
C ASN A 32 -6.90 -14.25 -10.32
N PHE A 33 -6.04 -13.45 -10.96
CA PHE A 33 -5.06 -13.96 -11.91
C PHE A 33 -3.99 -14.83 -11.23
N LEU A 34 -3.47 -14.40 -10.08
CA LEU A 34 -2.51 -15.19 -9.28
C LEU A 34 -3.10 -16.50 -8.77
N ARG A 35 -4.38 -16.51 -8.35
CA ARG A 35 -5.08 -17.71 -7.90
C ARG A 35 -5.19 -18.77 -8.98
N ASN A 36 -5.31 -18.37 -10.26
CA ASN A 36 -5.30 -19.33 -11.36
C ASN A 36 -3.92 -19.96 -11.61
N GLN A 37 -2.83 -19.35 -11.11
CA GLN A 37 -1.47 -19.87 -11.28
C GLN A 37 -0.97 -20.65 -10.06
N VAL A 38 -1.44 -20.29 -8.85
CA VAL A 38 -0.98 -20.87 -7.58
C VAL A 38 -2.05 -21.80 -7.03
N ILE A 39 -1.68 -23.06 -6.79
CA ILE A 39 -2.60 -24.14 -6.42
C ILE A 39 -3.20 -23.97 -5.01
N TRP A 40 -2.53 -23.21 -4.13
CA TRP A 40 -2.93 -23.08 -2.72
C TRP A 40 -3.06 -21.61 -2.31
N ASP A 41 -4.27 -21.18 -1.93
CA ASP A 41 -4.52 -19.82 -1.47
C ASP A 41 -3.69 -19.44 -0.23
N GLY A 42 -3.32 -20.43 0.61
CA GLY A 42 -2.43 -20.22 1.75
C GLY A 42 -1.02 -19.79 1.36
N ALA A 43 -0.51 -20.23 0.20
CA ALA A 43 0.78 -19.79 -0.32
C ALA A 43 0.72 -18.32 -0.78
N ILE A 44 -0.39 -17.92 -1.40
CA ILE A 44 -0.64 -16.54 -1.82
C ILE A 44 -0.65 -15.62 -0.60
N LEU A 45 -1.36 -16.01 0.46
CA LEU A 45 -1.42 -15.26 1.70
C LEU A 45 -0.04 -15.13 2.38
N LEU A 46 0.75 -16.21 2.43
CA LEU A 46 2.12 -16.17 2.94
C LEU A 46 3.02 -15.23 2.13
N ILE A 47 2.95 -15.27 0.80
CA ILE A 47 3.72 -14.39 -0.09
C ILE A 47 3.35 -12.92 0.15
N ILE A 48 2.05 -12.61 0.28
CA ILE A 48 1.57 -11.25 0.56
C ILE A 48 2.08 -10.77 1.94
N LEU A 49 2.03 -11.63 2.96
CA LEU A 49 2.55 -11.33 4.30
C LEU A 49 4.06 -11.00 4.26
N LEU A 50 4.86 -11.84 3.59
CA LEU A 50 6.29 -11.64 3.44
C LEU A 50 6.61 -10.35 2.65
N LEU A 51 5.84 -10.04 1.59
CA LEU A 51 5.98 -8.79 0.86
C LEU A 51 5.72 -7.57 1.75
N PHE A 52 4.68 -7.61 2.60
CA PHE A 52 4.41 -6.53 3.55
C PHE A 52 5.48 -6.39 4.62
N GLU A 53 6.03 -7.51 5.12
CA GLU A 53 7.13 -7.48 6.07
C GLU A 53 8.40 -6.87 5.46
N LEU A 54 8.73 -7.23 4.21
CA LEU A 54 9.84 -6.62 3.47
C LEU A 54 9.61 -5.12 3.23
N LEU A 55 8.40 -4.71 2.83
CA LEU A 55 8.07 -3.28 2.67
C LEU A 55 8.21 -2.52 3.99
N ASN A 56 7.70 -3.07 5.08
CA ASN A 56 7.82 -2.47 6.41
C ASN A 56 9.29 -2.35 6.85
N PHE A 57 10.08 -3.40 6.63
CA PHE A 57 11.52 -3.36 6.91
C PHE A 57 12.19 -2.23 6.13
N LEU A 58 11.91 -2.09 4.83
CA LEU A 58 12.48 -1.02 4.00
C LEU A 58 12.06 0.39 4.47
N ILE A 59 10.80 0.58 4.88
CA ILE A 59 10.27 1.88 5.31
C ILE A 59 10.83 2.31 6.67
N TYR A 60 10.95 1.38 7.61
CA TYR A 60 11.39 1.68 8.98
C TYR A 60 12.90 1.65 9.17
N ASN A 61 13.64 1.05 8.24
CA ASN A 61 15.10 1.04 8.32
C ASN A 61 15.67 2.42 7.92
N LYS A 62 15.97 3.22 8.95
CA LYS A 62 16.42 4.63 8.84
C LYS A 62 17.65 4.84 7.93
N LYS A 63 18.40 3.78 7.65
CA LYS A 63 19.61 3.83 6.84
C LYS A 63 19.35 4.04 5.34
N PHE A 64 18.14 3.71 4.85
CA PHE A 64 17.86 3.65 3.41
C PHE A 64 17.04 4.82 2.83
N LEU A 65 16.19 5.48 3.63
CA LEU A 65 15.22 6.45 3.10
C LEU A 65 15.30 7.82 3.79
N ASN A 66 15.27 8.87 3.00
CA ASN A 66 15.10 10.24 3.47
C ASN A 66 13.72 10.42 4.14
N LYS A 67 13.63 11.24 5.19
CA LYS A 67 12.40 11.49 5.98
C LYS A 67 11.19 11.87 5.12
N TYR A 68 11.41 12.57 4.01
CA TYR A 68 10.36 12.94 3.07
C TYR A 68 9.77 11.72 2.33
N PHE A 69 10.62 10.84 1.78
CA PHE A 69 10.18 9.62 1.10
C PHE A 69 9.52 8.64 2.07
N GLN A 70 10.02 8.53 3.31
CA GLN A 70 9.36 7.71 4.34
C GLN A 70 7.90 8.11 4.56
N LYS A 71 7.60 9.42 4.55
CA LYS A 71 6.23 9.91 4.71
C LYS A 71 5.35 9.54 3.50
N ILE A 72 5.90 9.62 2.29
CA ILE A 72 5.19 9.22 1.06
C ILE A 72 4.88 7.72 1.08
N PHE A 73 5.89 6.88 1.32
CA PHE A 73 5.71 5.42 1.33
C PHE A 73 4.69 4.97 2.38
N LYS A 74 4.70 5.58 3.58
CA LYS A 74 3.71 5.30 4.62
C LYS A 74 2.28 5.63 4.18
N ASN A 75 2.09 6.77 3.53
CA ASN A 75 0.76 7.18 3.05
C ASN A 75 0.26 6.29 1.91
N VAL A 76 1.15 5.88 1.00
CA VAL A 76 0.82 4.93 -0.07
C VAL A 76 0.46 3.56 0.52
N GLN A 77 1.24 3.06 1.48
CA GLN A 77 0.98 1.78 2.14
C GLN A 77 -0.36 1.77 2.88
N LEU A 78 -0.70 2.87 3.57
CA LEU A 78 -2.02 3.05 4.18
C LEU A 78 -3.15 2.99 3.16
N GLY A 79 -2.98 3.64 2.01
CA GLY A 79 -3.94 3.57 0.90
C GLY A 79 -4.12 2.14 0.37
N ILE A 80 -3.02 1.42 0.15
CA ILE A 80 -3.04 0.03 -0.35
C ILE A 80 -3.79 -0.88 0.63
N LEU A 81 -3.46 -0.78 1.93
CA LEU A 81 -4.11 -1.57 2.98
C LEU A 81 -5.63 -1.32 3.06
N LEU A 82 -6.05 -0.06 2.93
CA LEU A 82 -7.48 0.28 2.85
C LEU A 82 -8.13 -0.26 1.57
N GLY A 83 -7.43 -0.23 0.43
CA GLY A 83 -7.91 -0.86 -0.80
C GLY A 83 -8.15 -2.37 -0.63
N PHE A 84 -7.18 -3.08 -0.04
CA PHE A 84 -7.30 -4.52 0.24
C PHE A 84 -8.46 -4.82 1.20
N PHE A 85 -8.63 -3.98 2.22
CA PHE A 85 -9.71 -4.12 3.20
C PHE A 85 -11.09 -3.97 2.57
N ILE A 86 -11.28 -2.97 1.70
CA ILE A 86 -12.56 -2.76 1.00
C ILE A 86 -12.86 -3.93 0.05
N ASP A 87 -11.86 -4.39 -0.70
CA ASP A 87 -12.05 -5.50 -1.63
C ASP A 87 -12.35 -6.81 -0.88
N ALA A 88 -11.69 -7.07 0.26
CA ALA A 88 -12.01 -8.20 1.11
C ALA A 88 -13.47 -8.17 1.63
N PHE A 89 -13.99 -6.99 2.00
CA PHE A 89 -15.41 -6.86 2.38
C PHE A 89 -16.36 -7.11 1.22
N LYS A 90 -16.01 -6.67 0.01
CA LYS A 90 -16.84 -6.86 -1.18
C LYS A 90 -17.04 -8.33 -1.52
N VAL A 91 -16.04 -9.17 -1.28
CA VAL A 91 -16.10 -10.61 -1.58
C VAL A 91 -16.71 -11.42 -0.41
N GLY A 92 -16.79 -10.82 0.78
CA GLY A 92 -17.32 -11.45 2.00
C GLY A 92 -18.78 -11.14 2.34
N SER A 93 -19.48 -10.31 1.54
CA SER A 93 -20.94 -10.07 1.62
C SER A 93 -21.71 -10.94 0.64
#